data_AF-A0A7Y3LCD1-F1
#
_entry.id   AF-A0A7Y3LCD1-F1
#
_cell.length_a   1.000
_cell.length_b   1.000
_cell.length_c   1.000
_cell.angle_alpha   90.00
_cell.angle_beta   90.00
_cell.angle_gamma   90.00
#
_symmetry.space_group_name_H-M   'P 1'
#
loop_
_entity.id
_entity.type
_entity.pdbx_description
1 polymer ?
#
loop_
_entity_poly.entity_id
_entity_poly.type
_entity_poly.pdbx_seq_one_letter_code
_entity_poly.pdbx_strand_id
1 'polypeptide(L)'
;MATVEGMAIFKHEPHPYVEQHKKSKPPLTTDERIGLNGRIGAAVTKAVGTMTAVYVASLIMAAWMVLSSLKIITFDPYPYPFLLFLGNIVQLLLMFVIMVGQQVLGAASDKRAVQTYQDAEAILHESMQIQLHLAAQDDAIERMLADITHLRNSLLEQVEQSKVESGPSVSPDPESSGKP
;
A
#
# COMPACT_ATOMS: atom_id res chain seq x y z
N MET A 1 -2.80 42.82 -12.99
CA MET A 1 -2.46 41.38 -12.96
C MET A 1 -3.61 40.65 -12.29
N ALA A 2 -4.55 40.16 -13.09
CA ALA A 2 -5.70 39.40 -12.59
C ALA A 2 -5.22 37.98 -12.25
N THR A 3 -5.17 37.67 -10.97
CA THR A 3 -4.93 36.31 -10.45
C THR A 3 -6.06 35.41 -10.93
N VAL A 4 -5.67 34.31 -11.58
CA VAL A 4 -6.52 33.25 -12.10
C VAL A 4 -7.27 32.58 -10.94
N GLU A 5 -8.42 33.11 -10.54
CA GLU A 5 -9.39 32.48 -9.62
C GLU A 5 -10.18 31.35 -10.31
N GLY A 6 -9.47 30.42 -10.97
CA GLY A 6 -10.08 29.35 -11.78
C GLY A 6 -9.67 27.92 -11.44
N MET A 7 -8.76 27.70 -10.48
CA MET A 7 -8.13 26.37 -10.31
C MET A 7 -8.74 25.49 -9.22
N ALA A 8 -9.94 25.78 -8.71
CA ALA A 8 -10.66 24.88 -7.82
C ALA A 8 -11.76 24.11 -8.57
N ILE A 9 -11.40 23.44 -9.68
CA ILE A 9 -12.35 22.64 -10.48
C ILE A 9 -12.80 21.38 -9.72
N PHE A 10 -11.99 20.90 -8.77
CA PHE A 10 -12.29 19.70 -7.98
C PHE A 10 -12.02 19.92 -6.49
N LYS A 11 -13.00 19.56 -5.64
CA LYS A 11 -12.85 19.58 -4.19
C LYS A 11 -12.44 18.18 -3.73
N HIS A 12 -11.18 18.03 -3.37
CA HIS A 12 -10.65 16.79 -2.80
C HIS A 12 -11.32 16.49 -1.46
N GLU A 13 -11.92 15.31 -1.34
CA GLU A 13 -12.38 14.78 -0.05
C GLU A 13 -11.41 13.67 0.40
N PRO A 14 -10.44 14.01 1.28
CA PRO A 14 -9.44 13.06 1.73
C PRO A 14 -10.09 11.92 2.50
N HIS A 15 -9.54 10.72 2.36
CA HIS A 15 -10.01 9.58 3.13
C HIS A 15 -9.75 9.81 4.64
N PRO A 16 -10.74 9.60 5.54
CA PRO A 16 -10.65 9.95 6.97
C PRO A 16 -9.52 9.21 7.71
N TYR A 17 -9.11 8.04 7.21
CA TYR A 17 -7.97 7.29 7.74
C TYR A 17 -6.62 7.99 7.49
N VAL A 18 -6.46 8.76 6.40
CA VAL A 18 -5.20 9.45 6.06
C VAL A 18 -4.86 10.53 7.09
N GLU A 19 -5.86 11.23 7.62
CA GLU A 19 -5.67 12.21 8.69
C GLU A 19 -5.34 11.56 10.04
N GLN A 20 -5.96 10.40 10.32
CA GLN A 20 -5.63 9.61 11.51
C GLN A 20 -4.21 9.06 11.42
N HIS A 21 -3.79 8.63 10.23
CA HIS A 21 -2.47 8.06 10.02
C HIS A 21 -1.35 9.10 10.11
N LYS A 22 -1.61 10.36 9.72
CA LYS A 22 -0.69 11.49 9.95
C LYS A 22 -0.45 11.79 11.44
N LYS A 23 -1.41 11.49 12.32
CA LYS A 23 -1.29 11.69 13.78
C LYS A 23 -0.63 10.50 14.48
N SER A 24 -0.71 9.31 13.89
CA SER A 24 -0.07 8.11 14.43
C SER A 24 1.38 7.98 13.94
N LYS A 25 2.32 7.62 14.83
CA LYS A 25 3.67 7.23 14.41
C LYS A 25 3.60 5.94 13.55
N PRO A 26 4.54 5.75 12.60
CA PRO A 26 4.64 4.51 11.83
C PRO A 26 4.65 3.32 12.79
N PRO A 27 3.84 2.26 12.55
CA PRO A 27 3.82 1.11 13.43
C PRO A 27 5.19 0.42 13.41
N LEU A 28 5.99 0.67 14.44
CA LEU A 28 7.24 -0.06 14.67
C LEU A 28 6.89 -1.41 15.29
N THR A 29 7.54 -2.47 14.80
CA THR A 29 7.44 -3.84 15.34
C THR A 29 7.81 -3.92 16.82
N THR A 30 8.49 -2.90 17.35
CA THR A 30 8.90 -2.74 18.76
C THR A 30 7.84 -2.05 19.63
N ASP A 31 6.96 -1.22 19.05
CA ASP A 31 5.94 -0.43 19.77
C ASP A 31 4.65 -1.22 20.01
N GLU A 32 4.54 -2.40 19.42
CA GLU A 32 3.55 -3.39 19.79
C GLU A 32 3.78 -3.67 21.27
N ARG A 33 2.85 -3.20 22.13
CA ARG A 33 2.90 -3.41 23.59
C ARG A 33 2.68 -4.89 23.86
N ILE A 34 3.72 -5.64 23.59
CA ILE A 34 3.90 -6.94 24.13
C ILE A 34 4.09 -6.67 25.63
N GLY A 35 3.01 -6.81 26.41
CA GLY A 35 3.12 -6.84 27.86
C GLY A 35 4.21 -7.85 28.26
N LEU A 36 4.78 -7.72 29.46
CA LEU A 36 5.90 -8.55 29.93
C LEU A 36 5.75 -10.03 29.51
N ASN A 37 4.53 -10.55 29.64
CA ASN A 37 4.12 -11.91 29.27
C ASN A 37 4.27 -12.25 27.80
N GLY A 38 3.89 -11.36 26.88
CA GLY A 38 4.09 -11.61 25.46
C GLY A 38 5.57 -11.48 25.07
N ARG A 39 6.39 -10.67 25.78
CA ARG A 39 7.82 -10.49 25.43
C ARG A 39 8.57 -11.75 25.79
N ILE A 40 8.22 -12.32 26.94
CA ILE A 40 8.63 -13.65 27.35
C ILE A 40 8.13 -14.67 26.32
N GLY A 41 6.84 -14.65 25.96
CA GLY A 41 6.27 -15.54 24.94
C GLY A 41 7.01 -15.48 23.60
N ALA A 42 7.25 -14.28 23.06
CA ALA A 42 7.96 -14.08 21.80
C ALA A 42 9.45 -14.43 21.89
N ALA A 43 10.12 -14.12 23.00
CA ALA A 43 11.53 -14.46 23.21
C ALA A 43 11.73 -15.98 23.34
N VAL A 44 10.88 -16.65 24.12
CA VAL A 44 10.93 -18.10 24.28
C VAL A 44 10.53 -18.79 22.97
N THR A 45 9.53 -18.28 22.24
CA THR A 45 9.17 -18.82 20.91
C THR A 45 10.27 -18.60 19.88
N LYS A 46 11.03 -17.51 19.95
CA LYS A 46 12.19 -17.31 19.06
C LYS A 46 13.33 -18.28 19.41
N ALA A 47 13.54 -18.55 20.70
CA ALA A 47 14.51 -19.53 21.17
C ALA A 47 14.12 -20.98 20.83
N VAL A 48 12.84 -21.33 20.91
CA VAL A 48 12.30 -22.69 20.66
C VAL A 48 11.94 -22.92 19.18
N GLY A 49 11.53 -21.86 18.48
CA GLY A 49 11.09 -21.90 17.08
C GLY A 49 12.24 -22.01 16.08
N THR A 50 13.48 -21.80 16.53
CA THR A 50 14.63 -22.34 15.80
C THR A 50 14.71 -23.82 16.14
N MET A 51 14.67 -24.69 15.14
CA MET A 51 14.69 -26.16 15.27
C MET A 51 15.78 -26.71 16.22
N THR A 52 16.76 -25.87 16.57
CA THR A 52 17.73 -25.99 17.66
C THR A 52 17.21 -26.70 18.90
N ALA A 53 16.01 -26.37 19.42
CA ALA A 53 15.50 -27.01 20.64
C ALA A 53 15.30 -28.52 20.47
N VAL A 54 14.79 -28.94 19.30
CA VAL A 54 14.61 -30.36 18.95
C VAL A 54 15.96 -31.03 18.78
N TYR A 55 16.93 -30.38 18.13
CA TYR A 55 18.28 -30.94 17.97
C TYR A 55 19.01 -31.12 19.30
N VAL A 56 18.92 -30.14 20.21
CA VAL A 56 19.53 -30.22 21.55
C VAL A 56 18.89 -31.34 22.37
N ALA A 57 17.55 -31.41 22.41
CA ALA A 57 16.85 -32.46 23.13
C ALA A 57 17.19 -33.85 22.57
N SER A 58 17.23 -34.00 21.24
CA SER A 58 17.56 -35.26 20.56
C SER A 58 19.01 -35.68 20.83
N LEU A 59 19.95 -34.72 20.83
CA LEU A 59 21.35 -34.98 21.16
C LEU A 59 21.53 -35.42 22.61
N ILE A 60 20.84 -34.77 23.55
CA ILE A 60 20.88 -35.14 24.97
C ILE A 60 20.30 -36.55 25.17
N MET A 61 19.17 -36.86 24.54
CA MET A 61 18.59 -38.21 24.58
C MET A 61 19.54 -39.26 24.00
N ALA A 62 20.13 -39.00 22.84
CA ALA A 62 21.08 -39.90 22.21
C ALA A 62 22.33 -40.10 23.09
N ALA A 63 22.88 -39.04 23.65
CA ALA A 63 24.03 -39.10 24.56
C ALA A 63 23.72 -39.93 25.80
N TRP A 64 22.56 -39.73 26.44
CA TRP A 64 22.16 -40.50 27.62
C TRP A 64 21.99 -41.99 27.31
N MET A 65 21.36 -42.33 26.17
CA MET A 65 21.22 -43.71 25.71
C MET A 65 22.59 -44.37 25.49
N VAL A 66 23.54 -43.67 24.87
CA VAL A 66 24.91 -44.17 24.66
C VAL A 66 25.64 -44.36 26.00
N LEU A 67 25.60 -43.37 26.90
CA LEU A 67 26.25 -43.46 28.22
C LEU A 67 25.67 -44.60 29.07
N SER A 68 24.35 -44.81 29.03
CA SER A 68 23.69 -45.92 29.72
C SER A 68 24.04 -47.28 29.08
N SER A 69 24.12 -47.34 27.74
CA SER A 69 24.55 -48.57 27.03
C SER A 69 25.99 -48.97 27.36
N LEU A 70 26.86 -47.99 27.64
CA LEU A 70 28.23 -48.22 28.09
C LEU A 70 28.32 -48.56 29.59
N LYS A 71 27.18 -48.72 30.29
CA LYS A 71 27.08 -48.97 31.74
C LYS A 71 27.79 -47.92 32.61
N ILE A 72 27.99 -46.71 32.07
CA ILE A 72 28.54 -45.57 32.81
C ILE A 72 27.46 -45.01 33.75
N ILE A 73 26.19 -45.03 33.31
CA ILE A 73 25.02 -44.63 34.09
C ILE A 73 24.17 -45.87 34.37
N THR A 74 24.26 -46.41 35.59
CA THR A 74 23.49 -47.60 36.02
C THR A 74 22.12 -47.25 36.63
N PHE A 75 21.88 -45.96 36.90
CA PHE A 75 20.69 -45.48 37.60
C PHE A 75 19.39 -45.58 36.78
N ASP A 76 19.48 -45.62 35.44
CA ASP A 76 18.33 -45.62 34.53
C ASP A 76 18.41 -46.81 33.56
N PRO A 77 17.94 -48.01 33.96
CA PRO A 77 17.96 -49.20 33.13
C PRO A 77 16.99 -49.06 31.96
N TYR A 78 17.31 -49.69 30.82
CA TYR A 78 16.37 -49.82 29.70
C TYR A 78 15.03 -50.41 30.21
N PRO A 79 13.86 -49.77 29.96
CA PRO A 79 13.56 -48.80 28.89
C PRO A 79 13.71 -47.29 29.24
N TYR A 80 14.57 -46.93 30.18
CA TYR A 80 14.88 -45.55 30.61
C TYR A 80 13.69 -44.76 31.22
N PRO A 81 13.06 -45.24 32.32
CA PRO A 81 11.92 -44.55 32.93
C PRO A 81 12.20 -43.09 33.31
N PHE A 82 13.41 -42.79 33.78
CA PHE A 82 13.75 -41.43 34.21
C PHE A 82 13.88 -40.49 33.02
N LEU A 83 14.58 -40.93 31.96
CA LEU A 83 14.70 -40.18 30.72
C LEU A 83 13.34 -39.94 30.05
N LEU A 84 12.46 -40.96 30.02
CA LEU A 84 11.10 -40.84 29.50
C LEU A 84 10.25 -39.85 30.31
N PHE A 85 10.34 -39.90 31.64
CA PHE A 85 9.64 -38.97 32.52
C PHE A 85 10.08 -37.52 32.26
N LEU A 86 11.39 -37.28 32.21
CA LEU A 86 11.94 -35.96 31.94
C LEU A 86 11.58 -35.48 30.53
N GLY A 87 11.61 -36.38 29.54
CA GLY A 87 11.19 -36.10 28.17
C GLY A 87 9.75 -35.63 28.07
N ASN A 88 8.82 -36.28 28.78
CA ASN A 88 7.41 -35.88 28.82
C ASN A 88 7.21 -34.48 29.42
N ILE A 89 7.93 -34.14 30.50
CA ILE A 89 7.87 -32.80 31.10
C ILE A 89 8.36 -31.75 30.12
N VAL A 90 9.52 -32.00 29.49
CA VAL A 90 10.08 -31.11 28.47
C VAL A 90 9.09 -30.94 27.31
N GLN A 91 8.49 -32.02 26.82
CA GLN A 91 7.50 -31.98 25.74
C GLN A 91 6.27 -31.12 26.09
N LEU A 92 5.67 -31.31 27.28
CA LEU A 92 4.53 -30.51 27.73
C LEU A 92 4.89 -29.02 27.81
N LEU A 93 6.09 -28.71 28.31
CA LEU A 93 6.58 -27.34 28.40
C LEU A 93 6.80 -26.75 26.99
N LEU A 94 7.43 -27.48 26.08
CA LEU A 94 7.62 -27.08 24.69
C LEU A 94 6.27 -26.80 24.01
N MET A 95 5.29 -27.70 24.17
CA MET A 95 3.96 -27.55 23.59
C MET A 95 3.24 -26.31 24.15
N PHE A 96 3.29 -26.09 25.47
CA PHE A 96 2.70 -24.92 26.12
C PHE A 96 3.33 -23.62 25.62
N VAL A 97 4.65 -23.56 25.58
CA VAL A 97 5.41 -22.39 25.08
C VAL A 97 5.05 -22.09 23.63
N ILE A 98 4.99 -23.11 22.77
CA ILE A 98 4.64 -22.93 21.35
C ILE A 98 3.22 -22.39 21.22
N MET A 99 2.26 -22.92 21.98
CA MET A 99 0.86 -22.47 21.96
C MET A 99 0.73 -20.99 22.33
N VAL A 100 1.37 -20.56 23.43
CA VAL A 100 1.37 -19.15 23.85
C VAL A 100 2.09 -18.27 22.83
N GLY A 101 3.20 -18.77 22.27
CA GLY A 101 3.94 -18.13 21.19
C GLY A 101 3.06 -17.82 19.98
N GLN A 102 2.38 -18.85 19.48
CA GLN A 102 1.50 -18.73 18.31
C GLN A 102 0.33 -17.77 18.57
N GLN A 103 -0.27 -17.78 19.77
CA GLN A 103 -1.34 -16.85 20.11
C GLN A 103 -0.88 -15.39 20.08
N VAL A 104 0.31 -15.11 20.63
CA VAL A 104 0.89 -13.75 20.66
C VAL A 104 1.26 -13.29 19.25
N LEU A 105 1.90 -14.16 18.45
CA LEU A 105 2.25 -13.84 17.06
C LEU A 105 1.00 -13.67 16.17
N GLY A 106 -0.05 -14.46 16.42
CA GLY A 106 -1.34 -14.37 15.72
C GLY A 106 -2.02 -13.03 15.94
N ALA A 107 -2.12 -12.57 17.19
CA ALA A 107 -2.73 -11.27 17.49
C ALA A 107 -1.99 -10.09 16.82
N ALA A 108 -0.66 -10.14 16.77
CA ALA A 108 0.15 -9.15 16.07
C ALA A 108 -0.05 -9.21 14.54
N SER A 109 -0.20 -10.42 13.98
CA SER A 109 -0.50 -10.62 12.57
C SER A 109 -1.88 -10.09 12.20
N ASP A 110 -2.91 -10.39 13.00
CA ASP A 110 -4.28 -9.93 12.78
C ASP A 110 -4.37 -8.40 12.80
N LYS A 111 -3.68 -7.77 13.75
CA LYS A 111 -3.62 -6.31 13.83
C LYS A 111 -2.97 -5.70 12.59
N ARG A 112 -1.85 -6.26 12.11
CA ARG A 112 -1.21 -5.80 10.87
C ARG A 112 -2.12 -6.00 9.66
N ALA A 113 -2.85 -7.11 9.59
CA ALA A 113 -3.82 -7.36 8.53
C ALA A 113 -4.90 -6.28 8.48
N VAL A 114 -5.43 -5.85 9.64
CA VAL A 114 -6.39 -4.74 9.73
C VAL A 114 -5.77 -3.42 9.24
N GLN A 115 -4.54 -3.12 9.64
CA GLN A 115 -3.85 -1.91 9.17
C GLN A 115 -3.64 -1.92 7.65
N THR A 116 -3.15 -3.04 7.10
CA THR A 116 -2.98 -3.20 5.64
C THR A 116 -4.31 -3.08 4.89
N TYR A 117 -5.42 -3.58 5.46
CA TYR A 117 -6.75 -3.40 4.89
C TYR A 117 -7.13 -1.91 4.82
N GLN A 118 -6.94 -1.16 5.92
CA GLN A 118 -7.25 0.27 5.99
C GLN A 118 -6.38 1.10 5.04
N ASP A 119 -5.10 0.75 4.91
CA ASP A 119 -4.19 1.37 3.95
C ASP A 119 -4.65 1.14 2.51
N ALA A 120 -5.06 -0.09 2.18
CA ALA A 120 -5.56 -0.44 0.85
C ALA A 120 -6.85 0.31 0.51
N GLU A 121 -7.77 0.44 1.47
CA GLU A 121 -9.00 1.22 1.33
C GLU A 121 -8.69 2.70 1.04
N ALA A 122 -7.76 3.29 1.78
CA ALA A 122 -7.34 4.68 1.56
C ALA A 122 -6.71 4.88 0.18
N ILE A 123 -5.85 3.97 -0.27
CA ILE A 123 -5.24 4.03 -1.60
C ILE A 123 -6.29 3.92 -2.71
N LEU A 124 -7.28 3.04 -2.55
CA LEU A 124 -8.37 2.90 -3.52
C LEU A 124 -9.20 4.17 -3.60
N HIS A 125 -9.53 4.78 -2.45
CA HIS A 125 -10.25 6.05 -2.41
C HIS A 125 -9.48 7.18 -3.09
N GLU A 126 -8.18 7.32 -2.81
CA GLU A 126 -7.35 8.33 -3.47
C GLU A 126 -7.22 8.07 -4.98
N SER A 127 -7.15 6.80 -5.40
CA SER A 127 -7.17 6.44 -6.82
C SER A 127 -8.47 6.87 -7.50
N MET A 128 -9.60 6.74 -6.82
CA MET A 128 -10.90 7.22 -7.30
C MET A 128 -10.94 8.74 -7.39
N GLN A 129 -10.41 9.46 -6.39
CA GLN A 129 -10.32 10.92 -6.42
C GLN A 129 -9.47 11.41 -7.60
N ILE A 130 -8.34 10.73 -7.89
CA ILE A 130 -7.51 11.04 -9.06
C ILE A 130 -8.29 10.82 -10.36
N GLN A 131 -9.07 9.73 -10.49
CA GLN A 131 -9.89 9.49 -11.67
C GLN A 131 -10.95 10.57 -11.87
N LEU A 132 -11.64 10.98 -10.80
CA LEU A 132 -12.61 12.07 -10.86
C LEU A 132 -11.96 13.40 -11.24
N HIS A 133 -10.76 13.66 -10.70
CA HIS A 133 -10.01 14.86 -11.03
C HIS A 133 -9.58 14.88 -12.51
N LEU A 134 -9.11 13.73 -13.05
CA LEU A 134 -8.77 13.59 -14.46
C LEU A 134 -9.98 13.80 -15.36
N ALA A 135 -11.14 13.22 -15.02
CA ALA A 135 -12.38 13.45 -15.76
C ALA A 135 -12.75 14.95 -15.80
N ALA A 136 -12.61 15.66 -14.67
CA ALA A 136 -12.86 17.10 -14.62
C ALA A 136 -11.85 17.92 -15.44
N GLN A 137 -10.61 17.45 -15.57
CA GLN A 137 -9.61 18.06 -16.45
C GLN A 137 -9.95 17.82 -17.93
N ASP A 138 -10.38 16.61 -18.29
CA ASP A 138 -10.80 16.28 -19.65
C ASP A 138 -11.97 17.18 -20.10
N ASP A 139 -12.98 17.36 -19.25
CA ASP A 139 -14.10 18.27 -19.49
C ASP A 139 -13.63 19.73 -19.71
N ALA A 140 -12.65 20.18 -18.94
CA ALA A 140 -12.10 21.54 -19.07
C ALA A 140 -11.29 21.70 -20.38
N ILE A 141 -10.55 20.67 -20.78
CA ILE A 141 -9.80 20.64 -22.05
C ILE A 141 -10.77 20.65 -23.23
N GLU A 142 -11.86 19.88 -23.17
CA GLU A 142 -12.88 19.87 -24.22
C GLU A 142 -13.50 21.25 -24.43
N ARG A 143 -13.80 21.98 -23.34
CA ARG A 143 -14.28 23.37 -23.40
C ARG A 143 -13.26 24.32 -24.05
N MET A 144 -11.99 24.24 -23.67
CA MET A 144 -10.94 25.06 -24.28
C MET A 144 -10.78 24.77 -25.78
N LEU A 145 -10.89 23.51 -26.20
CA LEU A 145 -10.84 23.11 -27.61
C LEU A 145 -12.04 23.67 -28.40
N ALA A 146 -13.24 23.66 -27.81
CA ALA A 146 -14.43 24.25 -28.40
C ALA A 146 -14.26 25.77 -28.61
N ASP A 147 -13.75 26.47 -27.60
CA ASP A 147 -13.50 27.93 -27.67
C ASP A 147 -12.47 28.27 -28.75
N ILE A 148 -11.36 27.54 -28.82
CA ILE A 148 -10.32 27.73 -29.86
C ILE A 148 -10.92 27.48 -31.26
N THR A 149 -11.76 26.46 -31.41
CA THR A 149 -12.39 26.13 -32.69
C THR A 149 -13.37 27.23 -33.12
N HIS A 150 -14.16 27.76 -32.19
CA HIS A 150 -15.06 28.87 -32.44
C HIS A 150 -14.31 30.14 -32.85
N LEU A 151 -13.23 30.49 -32.13
CA LEU A 151 -12.36 31.62 -32.46
C LEU A 151 -11.70 31.46 -33.83
N ARG A 152 -11.23 30.25 -34.17
CA ARG A 152 -10.67 29.98 -35.49
C ARG A 152 -11.70 30.22 -36.59
N ASN A 153 -12.92 29.70 -36.42
CA ASN A 153 -13.97 29.84 -37.44
C ASN A 153 -14.40 31.30 -37.61
N SER A 154 -14.56 32.07 -36.52
CA SER A 154 -14.91 33.49 -36.60
C SER A 154 -13.80 34.35 -37.23
N LEU A 155 -12.53 33.97 -37.06
CA LEU A 155 -11.41 34.61 -37.77
C LEU A 155 -11.40 34.29 -39.26
N LEU A 156 -11.71 33.04 -39.65
CA LEU A 156 -11.82 32.66 -41.06
C LEU A 156 -12.96 33.41 -41.76
N GLU A 157 -14.11 33.55 -41.10
CA GLU A 157 -15.24 34.34 -41.61
C GLU A 157 -14.85 35.81 -41.82
N GLN A 158 -14.09 36.41 -40.88
CA GLN A 158 -13.59 37.78 -41.03
C GLN A 158 -12.61 37.94 -42.20
N VAL A 159 -11.73 36.96 -42.43
CA VAL A 159 -10.80 36.98 -43.57
C VAL A 159 -11.54 36.84 -44.89
N GLU A 160 -12.58 36.00 -44.94
CA GLU A 160 -13.40 35.83 -46.14
C GLU A 160 -14.19 37.12 -46.47
N GLN A 161 -14.79 37.75 -45.46
CA GLN A 161 -15.46 39.05 -45.62
C GLN A 161 -14.50 40.16 -46.08
N SER A 162 -13.29 40.22 -45.51
CA SER A 162 -12.24 41.17 -45.93
C SER A 162 -11.81 40.96 -47.39
N LYS A 163 -11.79 39.71 -47.87
CA LYS A 163 -11.44 39.38 -49.26
C LYS A 163 -12.55 39.75 -50.25
N VAL A 164 -13.81 39.66 -49.83
CA VAL A 164 -14.98 40.07 -50.65
C VAL A 164 -15.04 41.60 -50.80
N GLU A 165 -14.67 42.34 -49.77
CA GLU A 165 -14.65 43.82 -49.79
C GLU A 165 -13.44 44.41 -50.54
N SER A 166 -12.41 43.61 -50.83
CA SER A 166 -11.18 44.01 -51.55
C SER A 166 -11.04 43.45 -52.98
N GLY A 167 -12.06 42.77 -53.51
CA GLY A 167 -12.15 42.34 -54.92
C GLY A 167 -12.22 43.54 -55.89
N PRO A 168 -11.68 43.43 -57.12
CA PRO A 168 -11.11 44.55 -57.87
C PRO A 168 -12.14 45.64 -58.20
N SER A 169 -11.80 46.89 -57.85
CA SER A 169 -12.47 48.07 -58.39
C SER A 169 -12.33 48.06 -59.90
N VAL A 170 -13.36 47.59 -60.60
CA VAL A 170 -13.51 47.80 -62.04
C VAL A 170 -13.69 49.30 -62.25
N SER A 171 -12.60 49.98 -62.58
CA SER A 171 -12.67 51.30 -63.20
C SER A 171 -13.45 51.13 -64.51
N PRO A 172 -14.54 51.88 -64.76
CA PRO A 172 -15.15 51.88 -66.07
C PRO A 172 -14.15 52.54 -67.02
N ASP A 173 -13.66 51.79 -68.01
CA ASP A 173 -12.96 52.33 -69.16
C ASP A 173 -13.83 53.42 -69.80
N PRO A 174 -13.32 54.64 -70.03
CA PRO A 174 -14.02 55.64 -70.82
C PRO A 174 -13.76 55.31 -72.30
N GLU A 175 -14.36 54.24 -72.81
CA GLU A 175 -14.34 53.97 -74.24
C GLU A 175 -15.43 54.78 -74.96
N SER A 176 -14.96 55.81 -75.67
CA SER A 176 -15.37 56.13 -77.05
C SER A 176 -16.78 56.69 -77.31
N SER A 177 -16.74 57.96 -77.76
CA SER A 177 -17.35 58.43 -79.03
C SER A 177 -18.84 58.78 -79.07
N GLY A 178 -19.11 60.00 -79.57
CA GLY A 178 -20.38 60.30 -80.24
C GLY A 178 -20.89 61.74 -80.11
N LYS A 179 -20.36 62.65 -80.93
CA LYS A 179 -20.89 63.99 -81.30
C LYS A 179 -22.28 63.88 -82.02
N PRO A 180 -23.00 64.95 -82.43
CA PRO A 180 -22.57 66.33 -82.76
C PRO A 180 -22.92 67.42 -81.75
#